data_AF-A0A534Z1P2-F1
#
_entry.id   AF-A0A534Z1P2-F1
#
_cell.length_a   1.000
_cell.length_b   1.000
_cell.length_c   1.000
_cell.angle_alpha   90.00
_cell.angle_beta   90.00
_cell.angle_gamma   90.00
#
_symmetry.space_group_name_H-M   'P 1'
#
loop_
_entity.id
_entity.type
_entity.pdbx_description
1 polymer ?
#
loop_
_entity_poly.entity_id
_entity_poly.type
_entity_poly.pdbx_seq_one_letter_code
_entity_poly.pdbx_strand_id
1 'polypeptide(L)'
;MPDSETLRSLPGLERLWAGWAPGGPFDVAALPEGVRALGVCRHNLPAASEAAPRFAELTRFAGLHHLALNHCWPGDSVAPLAGLPALVRLRADAPSGWSALRACPALEDVSAIGPRMANLRAMRTWTRLRTLTLTGGGVRPLAGMEAFAALERLRLVMLTVTDLAPLAELPALRRVVAFGEVSDAVAALRRARPDIDVTWHGDGAPPGERVGAEFLRPPLDGMPRWWIREDLTALFGVSTNAAAEARLRAALASEDRALLARLSFDTEADAVHVDGEREDDLRAVARAIGRLARAGADAAR
;
A
#
# COMPACT_ATOMS: atom_id res chain seq x y z
N MET A 1 0.64 -23.38 -20.90
CA MET A 1 -0.81 -23.15 -21.13
C MET A 1 -1.38 -24.37 -21.84
N PRO A 2 -2.59 -24.88 -21.51
CA PRO A 2 -3.23 -25.90 -22.33
C PRO A 2 -3.46 -25.38 -23.74
N ASP A 3 -3.36 -26.25 -24.74
CA ASP A 3 -3.69 -25.91 -26.11
C ASP A 3 -5.21 -25.72 -26.29
N SER A 4 -5.60 -25.15 -27.44
CA SER A 4 -6.99 -24.85 -27.75
C SER A 4 -7.88 -26.09 -27.80
N GLU A 5 -7.34 -27.25 -28.18
CA GLU A 5 -8.10 -28.51 -28.23
C GLU A 5 -8.43 -29.01 -26.83
N THR A 6 -7.47 -28.91 -25.92
CA THR A 6 -7.64 -29.21 -24.49
C THR A 6 -8.66 -28.27 -23.85
N LEU A 7 -8.63 -26.96 -24.16
CA LEU A 7 -9.62 -26.02 -23.61
C LEU A 7 -11.04 -26.31 -24.11
N ARG A 8 -11.21 -26.68 -25.38
CA ARG A 8 -12.52 -27.04 -25.96
C ARG A 8 -13.08 -28.35 -25.42
N SER A 9 -12.23 -29.27 -24.99
CA SER A 9 -12.65 -30.56 -24.43
C SER A 9 -13.06 -30.49 -22.94
N LEU A 10 -13.05 -29.31 -22.34
CA LEU A 10 -13.44 -29.08 -20.93
C LEU A 10 -14.75 -28.26 -20.83
N PRO A 11 -15.92 -28.80 -21.24
CA PRO A 11 -17.17 -28.03 -21.29
C PRO A 11 -17.68 -27.54 -19.92
N GLY A 12 -17.25 -28.20 -18.84
CA GLY A 12 -17.57 -27.82 -17.45
C GLY A 12 -16.55 -26.85 -16.81
N LEU A 13 -15.64 -26.27 -17.58
CA LEU A 13 -14.62 -25.37 -17.03
C LEU A 13 -15.25 -24.04 -16.58
N GLU A 14 -15.37 -23.86 -15.27
CA GLU A 14 -15.87 -22.61 -14.69
C GLU A 14 -14.76 -21.64 -14.28
N ARG A 15 -13.55 -22.16 -14.01
CA ARG A 15 -12.47 -21.40 -13.39
C ARG A 15 -11.13 -21.76 -14.00
N LEU A 16 -10.37 -20.75 -14.42
CA LEU A 16 -9.05 -20.91 -15.00
C LEU A 16 -8.09 -19.88 -14.41
N TRP A 17 -6.97 -20.34 -13.83
CA TRP A 17 -5.87 -19.48 -13.38
C TRP A 17 -4.58 -19.82 -14.11
N ALA A 18 -4.22 -18.94 -15.02
CA ALA A 18 -3.03 -18.95 -15.85
C ALA A 18 -2.04 -17.83 -15.50
N GLY A 19 -2.26 -17.08 -14.41
CA GLY A 19 -1.47 -15.91 -14.02
C GLY A 19 0.02 -16.14 -13.72
N TRP A 20 0.49 -17.39 -13.80
CA TRP A 20 1.88 -17.82 -13.60
C TRP A 20 2.38 -18.73 -14.73
N ALA A 21 1.51 -19.05 -15.69
CA ALA A 21 1.77 -20.11 -16.65
C ALA A 21 2.79 -19.62 -17.70
N PRO A 22 3.98 -20.24 -17.81
CA PRO A 22 4.84 -20.00 -18.95
C PRO A 22 4.13 -20.50 -20.21
N GLY A 23 4.12 -19.68 -21.26
CA GLY A 23 3.48 -20.02 -22.53
C GLY A 23 3.06 -18.78 -23.33
N GLY A 24 2.93 -18.97 -24.65
CA GLY A 24 2.42 -17.96 -25.57
C GLY A 24 0.92 -17.66 -25.35
N PRO A 25 0.35 -16.76 -26.16
CA PRO A 25 -1.07 -16.48 -26.12
C PRO A 25 -1.87 -17.76 -26.37
N PHE A 26 -2.98 -17.94 -25.65
CA PHE A 26 -3.94 -18.99 -25.93
C PHE A 26 -5.16 -18.39 -26.65
N ASP A 27 -5.88 -19.24 -27.36
CA ASP A 27 -7.11 -18.86 -28.03
C ASP A 27 -8.22 -18.63 -26.99
N VAL A 28 -8.57 -17.37 -26.73
CA VAL A 28 -9.65 -17.02 -25.79
C VAL A 28 -10.99 -17.58 -26.27
N ALA A 29 -11.17 -17.75 -27.59
CA ALA A 29 -12.39 -18.34 -28.14
C ALA A 29 -12.48 -19.87 -27.90
N ALA A 30 -11.37 -20.51 -27.52
CA ALA A 30 -11.36 -21.92 -27.13
C ALA A 30 -11.88 -22.15 -25.70
N LEU A 31 -12.02 -21.10 -24.88
CA LEU A 31 -12.60 -21.22 -23.55
C LEU A 31 -14.13 -21.37 -23.62
N PRO A 32 -14.73 -22.25 -22.81
CA PRO A 32 -16.17 -22.38 -22.70
C PRO A 32 -16.83 -21.07 -22.23
N GLU A 33 -18.06 -20.82 -22.67
CA GLU A 33 -18.83 -19.64 -22.24
C GLU A 33 -19.19 -19.67 -20.74
N GLY A 34 -19.18 -20.86 -20.13
CA GLY A 34 -19.47 -21.07 -18.71
C GLY A 34 -18.38 -20.58 -17.74
N VAL A 35 -17.28 -20.00 -18.23
CA VAL A 35 -16.20 -19.49 -17.37
C VAL A 35 -16.70 -18.30 -16.55
N ARG A 36 -16.59 -18.44 -15.22
CA ARG A 36 -16.98 -17.43 -14.22
C ARG A 36 -15.79 -16.80 -13.51
N ALA A 37 -14.64 -17.48 -13.50
CA ALA A 37 -13.40 -16.94 -12.94
C ALA A 37 -12.22 -17.13 -13.88
N LEU A 38 -11.52 -16.04 -14.16
CA LEU A 38 -10.37 -16.06 -15.04
C LEU A 38 -9.21 -15.27 -14.42
N GLY A 39 -8.03 -15.89 -14.36
CA GLY A 39 -6.78 -15.22 -13.99
C GLY A 39 -5.77 -15.40 -15.09
N VAL A 40 -5.34 -14.33 -15.77
CA VAL A 40 -4.45 -14.40 -16.93
C VAL A 40 -3.40 -13.29 -16.90
N CYS A 41 -2.25 -13.54 -17.52
CA CYS A 41 -1.26 -12.50 -17.78
C CYS A 41 -1.52 -11.82 -19.13
N ARG A 42 -1.03 -10.58 -19.30
CA ARG A 42 -1.10 -9.86 -20.58
C ARG A 42 -0.61 -10.69 -21.78
N HIS A 43 0.39 -11.55 -21.56
CA HIS A 43 1.06 -12.35 -22.60
C HIS A 43 0.27 -13.58 -23.01
N ASN A 44 -0.71 -13.98 -22.19
CA ASN A 44 -1.62 -15.07 -22.51
C ASN A 44 -2.74 -14.62 -23.45
N LEU A 45 -2.90 -13.31 -23.66
CA LEU A 45 -3.94 -12.72 -24.49
C LEU A 45 -3.35 -12.16 -25.79
N PRO A 46 -4.16 -12.09 -26.86
CA PRO A 46 -3.74 -11.45 -28.10
C PRO A 46 -3.22 -10.04 -27.89
N ALA A 47 -2.26 -9.63 -28.72
CA ALA A 47 -1.75 -8.27 -28.70
C ALA A 47 -2.86 -7.26 -29.01
N ALA A 48 -2.80 -6.09 -28.38
CA ALA A 48 -3.67 -4.97 -28.77
C ALA A 48 -3.43 -4.64 -30.25
N SER A 49 -4.50 -4.40 -31.00
CA SER A 49 -4.46 -3.92 -32.38
C SER A 49 -5.35 -2.69 -32.54
N GLU A 50 -5.26 -2.00 -33.67
CA GLU A 50 -6.18 -0.90 -34.00
C GLU A 50 -7.64 -1.36 -34.05
N ALA A 51 -7.89 -2.63 -34.41
CA ALA A 51 -9.22 -3.21 -34.51
C ALA A 51 -9.80 -3.65 -33.15
N ALA A 52 -8.94 -4.02 -32.19
CA ALA A 52 -9.39 -4.49 -30.89
C ALA A 52 -8.37 -4.14 -29.77
N PRO A 53 -8.78 -3.39 -28.73
CA PRO A 53 -7.94 -3.20 -27.57
C PRO A 53 -7.72 -4.52 -26.83
N ARG A 54 -6.56 -4.65 -26.17
CA ARG A 54 -6.29 -5.80 -25.30
C ARG A 54 -7.42 -5.96 -24.28
N PHE A 55 -7.84 -7.19 -24.01
CA PHE A 55 -8.98 -7.57 -23.17
C PHE A 55 -10.38 -7.47 -23.80
N ALA A 56 -10.54 -6.92 -25.01
CA ALA A 56 -11.87 -6.86 -25.66
C ALA A 56 -12.52 -8.25 -25.80
N GLU A 57 -11.73 -9.27 -26.14
CA GLU A 57 -12.25 -10.64 -26.29
C GLU A 57 -12.81 -11.23 -24.99
N LEU A 58 -12.38 -10.72 -23.82
CA LEU A 58 -12.89 -11.19 -22.53
C LEU A 58 -14.36 -10.81 -22.34
N THR A 59 -14.89 -9.81 -23.04
CA THR A 59 -16.30 -9.39 -22.92
C THR A 59 -17.28 -10.44 -23.43
N ARG A 60 -16.81 -11.48 -24.14
CA ARG A 60 -17.65 -12.63 -24.50
C ARG A 60 -18.19 -13.37 -23.27
N PHE A 61 -17.47 -13.34 -22.16
CA PHE A 61 -17.85 -14.02 -20.92
C PHE A 61 -18.78 -13.13 -20.09
N ALA A 62 -20.02 -12.94 -20.55
CA ALA A 62 -20.99 -12.07 -19.88
C ALA A 62 -21.26 -12.48 -18.41
N GLY A 63 -21.05 -13.76 -18.06
CA GLY A 63 -21.17 -14.32 -16.72
C GLY A 63 -19.88 -14.30 -15.88
N LEU A 64 -18.84 -13.58 -16.31
CA LEU A 64 -17.58 -13.52 -15.59
C LEU A 64 -17.74 -12.72 -14.29
N HIS A 65 -17.56 -13.40 -13.15
CA HIS A 65 -17.67 -12.80 -11.82
C HIS A 65 -16.30 -12.41 -11.25
N HIS A 66 -15.25 -13.14 -11.62
CA HIS A 66 -13.91 -12.94 -11.08
C HIS A 66 -12.89 -12.79 -12.20
N LEU A 67 -12.13 -11.70 -12.18
CA LEU A 67 -11.08 -11.46 -13.14
C LEU A 67 -9.80 -10.99 -12.46
N ALA A 68 -8.70 -11.67 -12.74
CA ALA A 68 -7.35 -11.25 -12.38
C ALA A 68 -6.51 -11.06 -13.65
N LEU A 69 -6.04 -9.84 -13.86
CA LEU A 69 -5.13 -9.48 -14.93
C LEU A 69 -3.76 -9.14 -14.32
N ASN A 70 -2.73 -9.82 -14.79
CA ASN A 70 -1.36 -9.63 -14.34
C ASN A 70 -0.47 -9.12 -15.47
N HIS A 71 0.57 -8.39 -15.09
CA HIS A 71 1.53 -7.77 -15.99
C HIS A 71 0.89 -6.81 -16.98
N CYS A 72 -0.08 -5.97 -16.63
CA CYS A 72 -0.70 -5.01 -17.57
C CYS A 72 0.14 -3.71 -17.76
N TRP A 73 1.22 -3.57 -17.00
CA TRP A 73 2.15 -2.44 -17.11
C TRP A 73 3.05 -2.56 -18.36
N PRO A 74 3.46 -1.47 -19.03
CA PRO A 74 3.26 -0.05 -18.72
C PRO A 74 2.06 0.65 -19.37
N GLY A 75 1.30 -0.02 -20.23
CA GLY A 75 0.40 0.68 -21.16
C GLY A 75 -0.98 0.07 -21.37
N ASP A 76 -1.29 -1.10 -20.81
CA ASP A 76 -2.59 -1.72 -21.05
C ASP A 76 -3.71 -0.96 -20.30
N SER A 77 -4.93 -1.05 -20.81
CA SER A 77 -6.11 -0.34 -20.29
C SER A 77 -7.22 -1.33 -19.94
N VAL A 78 -7.84 -1.19 -18.77
CA VAL A 78 -9.00 -2.00 -18.38
C VAL A 78 -10.32 -1.51 -18.98
N ALA A 79 -10.29 -0.47 -19.83
CA ALA A 79 -11.50 0.09 -20.42
C ALA A 79 -12.42 -0.94 -21.12
N PRO A 80 -11.89 -1.96 -21.83
CA PRO A 80 -12.72 -2.96 -22.50
C PRO A 80 -13.54 -3.82 -21.52
N LEU A 81 -13.13 -3.93 -20.26
CA LEU A 81 -13.88 -4.69 -19.25
C LEU A 81 -15.23 -4.06 -18.89
N ALA A 82 -15.52 -2.84 -19.37
CA ALA A 82 -16.85 -2.23 -19.25
C ALA A 82 -17.98 -3.09 -19.86
N GLY A 83 -17.64 -4.01 -20.78
CA GLY A 83 -18.57 -4.99 -21.33
C GLY A 83 -18.91 -6.16 -20.38
N LEU A 84 -18.38 -6.18 -19.15
CA LEU A 84 -18.58 -7.24 -18.17
C LEU A 84 -19.37 -6.72 -16.95
N PRO A 85 -20.69 -6.52 -17.07
CA PRO A 85 -21.50 -5.92 -16.01
C PRO A 85 -21.66 -6.82 -14.77
N ALA A 86 -21.44 -8.13 -14.91
CA ALA A 86 -21.54 -9.13 -13.84
C ALA A 86 -20.25 -9.31 -13.02
N LEU A 87 -19.20 -8.52 -13.28
CA LEU A 87 -17.95 -8.60 -12.52
C LEU A 87 -18.19 -8.24 -11.05
N VAL A 88 -17.82 -9.16 -10.17
CA VAL A 88 -17.91 -9.02 -8.71
C VAL A 88 -16.52 -8.74 -8.12
N ARG A 89 -15.48 -9.40 -8.62
CA ARG A 89 -14.10 -9.19 -8.17
C ARG A 89 -13.16 -8.89 -9.33
N LEU A 90 -12.39 -7.82 -9.22
CA LEU A 90 -11.41 -7.43 -10.21
C LEU A 90 -10.06 -7.15 -9.55
N ARG A 91 -9.02 -7.84 -10.01
CA ARG A 91 -7.63 -7.51 -9.73
C ARG A 91 -6.93 -7.17 -11.04
N ALA A 92 -6.33 -5.99 -11.14
CA ALA A 92 -5.55 -5.62 -12.31
C ALA A 92 -4.41 -4.68 -11.95
N ASP A 93 -3.25 -4.88 -12.59
CA ASP A 93 -2.08 -3.99 -12.53
C ASP A 93 -1.99 -3.04 -13.73
N ALA A 94 -3.16 -2.62 -14.23
CA ALA A 94 -3.28 -1.76 -15.39
C ALA A 94 -3.26 -0.27 -15.00
N PRO A 95 -2.47 0.57 -15.71
CA PRO A 95 -2.38 1.98 -15.40
C PRO A 95 -3.61 2.81 -15.78
N SER A 96 -4.43 2.38 -16.73
CA SER A 96 -5.51 3.23 -17.29
C SER A 96 -6.82 2.48 -17.53
N GLY A 97 -7.90 3.22 -17.83
CA GLY A 97 -9.21 2.65 -18.20
C GLY A 97 -10.22 2.44 -17.07
N TRP A 98 -9.84 2.71 -15.82
CA TRP A 98 -10.67 2.49 -14.63
C TRP A 98 -12.01 3.25 -14.64
N SER A 99 -12.08 4.44 -15.24
CA SER A 99 -13.32 5.23 -15.36
C SER A 99 -14.39 4.59 -16.27
N ALA A 100 -14.00 3.68 -17.16
CA ALA A 100 -14.93 2.93 -18.00
C ALA A 100 -15.73 1.91 -17.18
N LEU A 101 -15.15 1.40 -16.09
CA LEU A 101 -15.75 0.41 -15.20
C LEU A 101 -16.93 0.94 -14.38
N ARG A 102 -17.33 2.21 -14.59
CA ARG A 102 -18.65 2.70 -14.14
C ARG A 102 -19.80 1.82 -14.66
N ALA A 103 -19.58 1.10 -15.77
CA ALA A 103 -20.52 0.15 -16.34
C ALA A 103 -20.59 -1.21 -15.60
N CYS A 104 -19.77 -1.42 -14.56
CA CYS A 104 -19.72 -2.64 -13.74
C CYS A 104 -20.23 -2.35 -12.32
N PRO A 105 -21.56 -2.19 -12.11
CA PRO A 105 -22.13 -1.84 -10.81
C PRO A 105 -22.10 -3.00 -9.79
N ALA A 106 -21.83 -4.23 -10.25
CA ALA A 106 -21.79 -5.43 -9.41
C ALA A 106 -20.46 -5.61 -8.65
N LEU A 107 -19.47 -4.74 -8.85
CA LEU A 107 -18.17 -4.86 -8.22
C LEU A 107 -18.25 -4.73 -6.70
N GLU A 108 -17.72 -5.72 -6.00
CA GLU A 108 -17.65 -5.82 -4.54
C GLU A 108 -16.22 -5.80 -4.00
N ASP A 109 -15.26 -6.32 -4.77
CA ASP A 109 -13.84 -6.41 -4.40
C ASP A 109 -12.95 -5.96 -5.56
N VAL A 110 -12.22 -4.86 -5.37
CA VAL A 110 -11.33 -4.29 -6.39
C VAL A 110 -9.92 -4.14 -5.85
N SER A 111 -8.95 -4.71 -6.56
CA SER A 111 -7.52 -4.53 -6.33
C SER A 111 -6.89 -3.87 -7.56
N ALA A 112 -6.65 -2.57 -7.48
CA ALA A 112 -6.00 -1.78 -8.53
C ALA A 112 -4.52 -1.55 -8.18
N ILE A 113 -3.61 -2.02 -9.03
CA ILE A 113 -2.16 -1.89 -8.86
C ILE A 113 -1.61 -0.94 -9.94
N GLY A 114 -0.88 0.08 -9.51
CA GLY A 114 -0.38 1.16 -10.34
C GLY A 114 -1.44 2.00 -11.09
N PRO A 115 -2.68 2.20 -10.58
CA PRO A 115 -3.69 2.93 -11.35
C PRO A 115 -3.33 4.41 -11.46
N ARG A 116 -3.44 4.98 -12.66
CA ARG A 116 -3.36 6.42 -12.92
C ARG A 116 -4.78 6.96 -12.99
N MET A 117 -5.26 7.48 -11.86
CA MET A 117 -6.60 8.04 -11.73
C MET A 117 -6.51 9.46 -11.17
N ALA A 118 -7.14 10.41 -11.87
CA ALA A 118 -7.18 11.80 -11.40
C ALA A 118 -8.09 11.98 -10.18
N ASN A 119 -9.16 11.18 -10.07
CA ASN A 119 -10.05 11.08 -8.91
C ASN A 119 -10.93 9.81 -9.01
N LEU A 120 -11.68 9.52 -7.95
CA LEU A 120 -12.52 8.33 -7.84
C LEU A 120 -14.00 8.58 -8.22
N ARG A 121 -14.39 9.84 -8.47
CA ARG A 121 -15.78 10.24 -8.76
C ARG A 121 -16.38 9.55 -9.99
N ALA A 122 -15.55 9.17 -10.95
CA ALA A 122 -15.98 8.43 -12.14
C ALA A 122 -16.56 7.04 -11.82
N MET A 123 -16.28 6.49 -10.64
CA MET A 123 -16.66 5.13 -10.21
C MET A 123 -17.83 5.13 -9.22
N ARG A 124 -18.60 6.23 -9.16
CA ARG A 124 -19.77 6.37 -8.26
C ARG A 124 -20.84 5.28 -8.35
N THR A 125 -20.82 4.46 -9.40
CA THR A 125 -21.77 3.35 -9.59
C THR A 125 -21.40 2.11 -8.80
N TRP A 126 -20.19 2.03 -8.22
CA TRP A 126 -19.71 0.92 -7.39
C TRP A 126 -20.31 0.96 -5.98
N THR A 127 -21.63 1.03 -5.91
CA THR A 127 -22.41 1.14 -4.67
C THR A 127 -22.36 -0.14 -3.82
N ARG A 128 -21.93 -1.26 -4.41
CA ARG A 128 -21.75 -2.56 -3.74
C ARG A 128 -20.31 -2.84 -3.29
N LEU A 129 -19.38 -1.92 -3.56
CA LEU A 129 -17.97 -2.12 -3.25
C LEU A 129 -17.76 -2.23 -1.74
N ARG A 130 -17.27 -3.39 -1.28
CA ARG A 130 -16.96 -3.65 0.13
C ARG A 130 -15.47 -3.62 0.41
N THR A 131 -14.65 -3.95 -0.58
CA THR A 131 -13.20 -4.04 -0.43
C THR A 131 -12.49 -3.33 -1.57
N LEU A 132 -11.62 -2.40 -1.23
CA LEU A 132 -10.81 -1.67 -2.18
C LEU A 132 -9.34 -1.71 -1.77
N THR A 133 -8.49 -2.21 -2.66
CA THR A 133 -7.04 -2.13 -2.53
C THR A 133 -6.49 -1.25 -3.64
N LEU A 134 -5.79 -0.18 -3.27
CA LEU A 134 -5.07 0.71 -4.17
C LEU A 134 -3.58 0.61 -3.88
N THR A 135 -2.79 0.23 -4.88
CA THR A 135 -1.33 0.09 -4.74
C THR A 135 -0.60 1.00 -5.74
N GLY A 136 0.37 1.81 -5.29
CA GLY A 136 1.30 2.58 -6.13
C GLY A 136 0.99 4.08 -6.29
N GLY A 137 2.02 4.90 -6.55
CA GLY A 137 1.98 6.37 -6.44
C GLY A 137 1.17 7.17 -7.48
N GLY A 138 0.25 6.54 -8.22
CA GLY A 138 -0.56 7.18 -9.27
C GLY A 138 -1.85 7.85 -8.80
N VAL A 139 -2.31 7.56 -7.58
CA VAL A 139 -3.55 8.12 -7.01
C VAL A 139 -3.21 9.40 -6.23
N ARG A 140 -3.63 10.55 -6.73
CA ARG A 140 -3.18 11.87 -6.22
C ARG A 140 -4.22 12.65 -5.40
N PRO A 141 -5.51 12.29 -5.42
CA PRO A 141 -6.35 12.44 -4.21
C PRO A 141 -7.41 11.35 -4.03
N LEU A 142 -7.83 11.08 -2.78
CA LEU A 142 -8.98 10.22 -2.43
C LEU A 142 -10.36 10.89 -2.68
N ALA A 143 -10.39 12.03 -3.38
CA ALA A 143 -11.62 12.72 -3.72
C ALA A 143 -12.56 11.81 -4.54
N GLY A 144 -13.83 11.71 -4.12
CA GLY A 144 -14.81 10.81 -4.71
C GLY A 144 -14.96 9.48 -3.95
N MET A 145 -14.18 9.23 -2.89
CA MET A 145 -14.38 8.04 -2.04
C MET A 145 -15.74 8.03 -1.36
N GLU A 146 -16.31 9.20 -1.05
CA GLU A 146 -17.62 9.37 -0.43
C GLU A 146 -18.76 8.66 -1.19
N ALA A 147 -18.56 8.33 -2.48
CA ALA A 147 -19.51 7.59 -3.28
C ALA A 147 -19.58 6.08 -2.94
N PHE A 148 -18.57 5.52 -2.26
CA PHE A 148 -18.51 4.10 -1.91
C PHE A 148 -19.16 3.82 -0.55
N ALA A 149 -20.46 4.07 -0.44
CA ALA A 149 -21.20 3.98 0.83
C ALA A 149 -21.17 2.59 1.51
N ALA A 150 -20.94 1.52 0.75
CA ALA A 150 -20.84 0.14 1.26
C ALA A 150 -19.40 -0.30 1.57
N LEU A 151 -18.40 0.58 1.46
CA LEU A 151 -17.00 0.21 1.62
C LEU A 151 -16.68 -0.12 3.07
N GLU A 152 -16.28 -1.35 3.34
CA GLU A 152 -15.96 -1.85 4.68
C GLU A 152 -14.46 -1.90 4.94
N ARG A 153 -13.68 -2.25 3.90
CA ARG A 153 -12.24 -2.48 3.98
C ARG A 153 -11.50 -1.71 2.91
N LEU A 154 -10.59 -0.84 3.33
CA LEU A 154 -9.71 -0.08 2.45
C LEU A 154 -8.26 -0.45 2.73
N ARG A 155 -7.51 -0.75 1.67
CA ARG A 155 -6.06 -0.92 1.74
C ARG A 155 -5.38 0.06 0.78
N LEU A 156 -4.52 0.90 1.33
CA LEU A 156 -3.73 1.90 0.60
C LEU A 156 -2.27 1.49 0.71
N VAL A 157 -1.61 1.15 -0.40
CA VAL A 157 -0.24 0.63 -0.39
C VAL A 157 0.66 1.49 -1.26
N MET A 158 1.77 1.99 -0.73
CA MET A 158 2.73 2.81 -1.49
C MET A 158 2.05 3.98 -2.23
N LEU A 159 1.14 4.66 -1.53
CA LEU A 159 0.48 5.86 -2.05
C LEU A 159 1.17 7.11 -1.51
N THR A 160 1.30 8.14 -2.34
CA THR A 160 1.72 9.49 -1.91
C THR A 160 0.52 10.31 -1.39
N VAL A 161 -0.49 9.66 -0.82
CA VAL A 161 -1.74 10.31 -0.39
C VAL A 161 -1.51 10.92 0.98
N THR A 162 -1.48 12.26 1.08
CA THR A 162 -1.25 12.96 2.35
C THR A 162 -2.53 13.31 3.11
N ASP A 163 -3.70 13.14 2.48
CA ASP A 163 -4.99 13.49 3.06
C ASP A 163 -5.95 12.27 3.08
N LEU A 164 -6.36 11.90 4.29
CA LEU A 164 -7.32 10.82 4.57
C LEU A 164 -8.67 11.35 5.09
N ALA A 165 -8.90 12.67 5.11
CA ALA A 165 -10.16 13.26 5.58
C ALA A 165 -11.41 12.68 4.89
N PRO A 166 -11.42 12.36 3.58
CA PRO A 166 -12.58 11.75 2.92
C PRO A 166 -13.00 10.39 3.51
N LEU A 167 -12.12 9.70 4.25
CA LEU A 167 -12.44 8.42 4.88
C LEU A 167 -13.33 8.55 6.11
N ALA A 168 -13.31 9.71 6.77
CA ALA A 168 -14.11 9.94 7.98
C ALA A 168 -15.62 9.86 7.69
N GLU A 169 -16.02 10.27 6.48
CA GLU A 169 -17.41 10.35 6.02
C GLU A 169 -17.97 9.00 5.53
N LEU A 170 -17.18 7.92 5.53
CA LEU A 170 -17.63 6.63 5.02
C LEU A 170 -18.40 5.83 6.09
N PRO A 171 -19.71 5.63 5.94
CA PRO A 171 -20.55 5.12 7.01
C PRO A 171 -20.32 3.63 7.32
N ALA A 172 -19.95 2.84 6.32
CA ALA A 172 -19.74 1.40 6.47
C ALA A 172 -18.27 1.00 6.72
N LEU A 173 -17.35 1.96 6.73
CA LEU A 173 -15.92 1.68 6.85
C LEU A 173 -15.61 1.09 8.21
N ARG A 174 -14.88 -0.02 8.23
CA ARG A 174 -14.50 -0.74 9.47
C ARG A 174 -13.01 -0.94 9.60
N ARG A 175 -12.29 -1.06 8.48
CA ARG A 175 -10.85 -1.30 8.49
C ARG A 175 -10.14 -0.51 7.40
N VAL A 176 -9.08 0.17 7.81
CA VAL A 176 -8.14 0.86 6.93
C VAL A 176 -6.75 0.32 7.19
N VAL A 177 -6.08 -0.15 6.15
CA VAL A 177 -4.66 -0.51 6.21
C VAL A 177 -3.89 0.40 5.28
N ALA A 178 -2.98 1.21 5.81
CA ALA A 178 -2.18 2.13 5.03
C ALA A 178 -0.69 1.76 5.07
N PHE A 179 -0.01 1.86 3.94
CA PHE A 179 1.44 1.70 3.84
C PHE A 179 2.07 2.94 3.19
N GLY A 180 3.11 3.49 3.82
CA GLY A 180 3.86 4.67 3.35
C GLY A 180 3.74 5.90 4.27
N GLU A 181 4.07 7.07 3.73
CA GLU A 181 4.25 8.34 4.45
C GLU A 181 2.93 9.06 4.80
N VAL A 182 2.09 8.44 5.64
CA VAL A 182 0.74 8.96 5.97
C VAL A 182 0.46 9.04 7.47
N SER A 183 1.51 9.10 8.30
CA SER A 183 1.42 9.03 9.77
C SER A 183 0.44 10.07 10.36
N ASP A 184 0.56 11.34 9.99
CA ASP A 184 -0.28 12.42 10.54
C ASP A 184 -1.75 12.27 10.14
N ALA A 185 -2.00 11.88 8.88
CA ALA A 185 -3.34 11.66 8.36
C ALA A 185 -4.00 10.44 9.03
N VAL A 186 -3.23 9.41 9.36
CA VAL A 186 -3.69 8.25 10.13
C VAL A 186 -4.06 8.66 11.56
N ALA A 187 -3.24 9.50 12.20
CA ALA A 187 -3.55 10.00 13.54
C ALA A 187 -4.84 10.85 13.54
N ALA A 188 -5.02 11.72 12.53
CA ALA A 188 -6.25 12.48 12.35
C ALA A 188 -7.48 11.58 12.14
N LEU A 189 -7.37 10.56 11.29
CA LEU A 189 -8.45 9.61 11.03
C LEU A 189 -8.85 8.82 12.28
N ARG A 190 -7.87 8.36 13.07
CA ARG A 190 -8.14 7.66 14.35
C ARG A 190 -8.87 8.55 15.36
N ARG A 191 -8.60 9.86 15.39
CA ARG A 191 -9.34 10.82 16.24
C ARG A 191 -10.76 11.03 15.73
N ALA A 192 -10.94 11.14 14.42
CA ALA A 192 -12.25 11.37 13.81
C ALA A 192 -13.17 10.14 13.87
N ARG A 193 -12.59 8.94 13.73
CA ARG A 193 -13.29 7.65 13.70
C ARG A 193 -12.60 6.64 14.63
N PRO A 194 -12.83 6.73 15.95
CA PRO A 194 -12.28 5.77 16.90
C PRO A 194 -12.94 4.38 16.80
N ASP A 195 -14.04 4.27 16.06
CA ASP A 195 -14.81 3.05 15.82
C ASP A 195 -14.19 2.12 14.76
N ILE A 196 -13.23 2.60 13.97
CA ILE A 196 -12.63 1.84 12.86
C ILE A 196 -11.21 1.37 13.19
N ASP A 197 -10.87 0.17 12.71
CA ASP A 197 -9.54 -0.41 12.82
C ASP A 197 -8.60 0.22 11.78
N VAL A 198 -7.74 1.14 12.23
CA VAL A 198 -6.72 1.77 11.38
C VAL A 198 -5.35 1.19 11.67
N THR A 199 -4.87 0.35 10.76
CA THR A 199 -3.50 -0.19 10.79
C THR A 199 -2.62 0.61 9.81
N TRP A 200 -1.40 0.96 10.24
CA TRP A 200 -0.45 1.67 9.39
C TRP A 200 0.93 0.99 9.46
N HIS A 201 1.58 0.87 8.30
CA HIS A 201 2.88 0.24 8.12
C HIS A 201 3.76 1.13 7.20
N GLY A 202 4.60 2.00 7.76
CA GLY A 202 5.55 2.79 6.97
C GLY A 202 6.71 1.94 6.43
N ASP A 203 7.19 2.26 5.23
CA ASP A 203 8.54 1.90 4.77
C ASP A 203 9.43 3.11 5.10
N GLY A 204 10.39 2.93 6.00
CA GLY A 204 11.15 4.03 6.57
C GLY A 204 10.45 4.63 7.79
N ALA A 205 11.24 4.94 8.83
CA ALA A 205 10.75 5.69 9.97
C ALA A 205 10.09 7.00 9.47
N PRO A 206 8.94 7.40 10.02
CA PRO A 206 8.22 8.57 9.55
C PRO A 206 9.10 9.83 9.71
N PRO A 207 9.06 10.79 8.77
CA PRO A 207 9.66 12.10 8.97
C PRO A 207 8.79 12.85 9.99
N GLY A 208 9.06 12.63 11.27
CA GLY A 208 8.46 13.39 12.35
C GLY A 208 8.90 14.85 12.26
N GLU A 209 7.93 15.76 12.30
CA GLU A 209 8.19 17.15 12.64
C GLU A 209 8.73 17.19 14.08
N ARG A 210 9.97 17.61 14.23
CA ARG A 210 10.65 17.76 15.52
C ARG A 210 9.86 18.71 16.43
N VAL A 211 9.40 18.23 17.60
CA VAL A 211 9.90 18.58 18.96
C VAL A 211 9.22 17.68 20.00
N GLY A 212 9.97 16.68 20.52
CA GLY A 212 9.65 15.99 21.78
C GLY A 212 8.70 14.78 21.66
N ALA A 213 9.15 13.65 22.25
CA ALA A 213 8.46 12.36 22.41
C ALA A 213 8.26 11.45 21.17
N GLU A 214 9.06 11.58 20.10
CA GLU A 214 8.81 10.80 18.86
C GLU A 214 9.91 9.82 18.41
N PHE A 215 11.00 9.67 19.17
CA PHE A 215 11.91 8.53 18.96
C PHE A 215 11.48 7.27 19.73
N LEU A 216 10.60 7.46 20.71
CA LEU A 216 10.30 6.49 21.75
C LEU A 216 9.24 5.48 21.28
N ARG A 217 9.65 4.24 21.04
CA ARG A 217 8.75 3.15 20.68
C ARG A 217 8.37 2.36 21.93
N PRO A 218 7.06 2.10 22.19
CA PRO A 218 6.63 1.33 23.35
C PRO A 218 7.05 -0.13 23.24
N PRO A 219 7.12 -0.86 24.37
CA PRO A 219 7.33 -2.30 24.38
C PRO A 219 6.31 -3.04 23.51
N LEU A 220 6.77 -4.07 22.80
CA LEU A 220 5.96 -4.97 21.98
C LEU A 220 5.88 -6.36 22.62
N ASP A 221 4.89 -7.16 22.24
CA ASP A 221 4.83 -8.58 22.62
C ASP A 221 6.09 -9.30 22.12
N GLY A 222 6.89 -9.85 23.05
CA GLY A 222 8.19 -10.46 22.77
C GLY A 222 9.40 -9.53 22.88
N MET A 223 9.20 -8.22 23.07
CA MET A 223 10.26 -7.23 23.30
C MET A 223 9.81 -6.22 24.38
N PRO A 224 9.99 -6.56 25.69
CA PRO A 224 9.46 -5.79 26.82
C PRO A 224 10.28 -4.54 27.14
N ARG A 225 10.79 -3.84 26.12
CA ARG A 225 11.74 -2.74 26.25
C ARG A 225 11.33 -1.58 25.36
N TRP A 226 11.53 -0.37 25.85
CA TRP A 226 11.42 0.86 25.06
C TRP A 226 12.63 0.98 24.16
N TRP A 227 12.45 1.51 22.95
CA TRP A 227 13.55 1.57 22.00
C TRP A 227 13.44 2.73 21.01
N ILE A 228 14.57 3.08 20.42
CA ILE A 228 14.77 4.08 19.36
C ILE A 228 15.61 3.38 18.28
N ARG A 229 15.24 3.51 17.00
CA ARG A 229 16.05 3.01 15.87
C ARG A 229 15.99 4.00 14.71
N GLU A 230 17.05 4.78 14.53
CA GLU A 230 17.07 5.88 13.57
C GLU A 230 18.42 6.00 12.85
N ASP A 231 18.39 6.43 11.59
CA ASP A 231 19.59 6.89 10.90
C ASP A 231 19.95 8.31 11.38
N LEU A 232 21.04 8.40 12.13
CA LEU A 232 21.49 9.65 12.75
C LEU A 232 22.64 10.31 11.99
N THR A 233 23.08 9.73 10.86
CA THR A 233 24.24 10.20 10.08
C THR A 233 24.09 11.65 9.63
N ALA A 234 22.97 11.96 8.95
CA ALA A 234 22.66 13.30 8.48
C ALA A 234 22.47 14.31 9.63
N LEU A 235 21.81 13.87 10.72
CA LEU A 235 21.54 14.72 11.88
C LEU A 235 22.81 15.13 12.62
N PHE A 236 23.82 14.26 12.67
CA PHE A 236 25.06 14.51 13.41
C PHE A 236 26.23 14.94 12.51
N GLY A 237 26.03 14.99 11.19
CA GLY A 237 27.06 15.33 10.22
C GLY A 237 28.20 14.30 10.19
N VAL A 238 27.86 13.01 10.33
CA VAL A 238 28.82 11.90 10.34
C VAL A 238 28.50 10.91 9.23
N SER A 239 29.50 10.15 8.78
CA SER A 239 29.38 9.26 7.63
C SER A 239 28.80 7.87 7.95
N THR A 240 28.72 7.47 9.21
CA THR A 240 28.23 6.16 9.63
C THR A 240 27.41 6.23 10.91
N ASN A 241 26.44 5.32 11.06
CA ASN A 241 25.66 5.22 12.29
C ASN A 241 26.51 4.80 13.50
N ALA A 242 27.59 4.05 13.29
CA ALA A 242 28.57 3.77 14.35
C ALA A 242 29.24 5.05 14.89
N ALA A 243 29.58 6.00 14.01
CA ALA A 243 30.10 7.30 14.43
C ALA A 243 29.01 8.14 15.12
N ALA A 244 27.76 8.01 14.67
CA ALA A 244 26.63 8.69 15.28
C ALA A 244 26.34 8.18 16.71
N GLU A 245 26.37 6.86 16.90
CA GLU A 245 26.26 6.22 18.22
C GLU A 245 27.38 6.71 19.15
N ALA A 246 28.63 6.71 18.70
CA ALA A 246 29.76 7.17 19.51
C ALA A 246 29.56 8.62 20.00
N ARG A 247 29.04 9.49 19.13
CA ARG A 247 28.70 10.88 19.49
C ARG A 247 27.55 10.97 20.48
N LEU A 248 26.51 10.17 20.30
CA LEU A 248 25.38 10.09 21.22
C LEU A 248 25.79 9.58 22.60
N ARG A 249 26.59 8.50 22.66
CA ARG A 249 27.14 7.97 23.90
C ARG A 249 28.02 8.99 24.63
N ALA A 250 28.85 9.73 23.91
CA ALA A 250 29.68 10.78 24.50
C ALA A 250 28.84 11.90 25.13
N ALA A 251 27.77 12.33 24.46
CA ALA A 251 26.85 13.32 24.99
C ALA A 251 26.12 12.80 26.25
N LEU A 252 25.58 11.58 26.19
CA LEU A 252 24.90 10.96 27.33
C LEU A 252 25.85 10.75 28.52
N ALA A 253 27.09 10.31 28.28
CA ALA A 253 28.10 10.12 29.32
C ALA A 253 28.52 11.43 29.99
N SER A 254 28.43 12.56 29.29
CA SER A 254 28.76 13.88 29.82
C SER A 254 27.67 14.45 30.73
N GLU A 255 26.42 14.01 30.55
CA GLU A 255 25.24 14.51 31.26
C GLU A 255 24.82 13.58 32.40
N ASP A 256 24.72 12.28 32.11
CA ASP A 256 24.27 11.26 33.06
C ASP A 256 24.86 9.88 32.73
N ARG A 257 25.94 9.52 33.41
CA ARG A 257 26.56 8.19 33.28
C ARG A 257 25.67 7.05 33.79
N ALA A 258 24.79 7.33 34.76
CA ALA A 258 23.89 6.32 35.29
C ALA A 258 22.78 5.99 34.30
N LEU A 259 22.31 6.98 33.53
CA LEU A 259 21.42 6.77 32.39
C LEU A 259 22.10 5.89 31.33
N LEU A 260 23.32 6.22 30.93
CA LEU A 260 24.03 5.45 29.90
C LEU A 260 24.20 3.97 30.28
N ALA A 261 24.43 3.68 31.57
CA ALA A 261 24.56 2.31 32.05
C ALA A 261 23.26 1.49 32.02
N ARG A 262 22.09 2.14 31.90
CA ARG A 262 20.77 1.48 31.80
C ARG A 262 20.33 1.22 30.37
N LEU A 263 21.05 1.77 29.39
CA LEU A 263 20.73 1.68 27.98
C LEU A 263 21.55 0.56 27.32
N SER A 264 20.92 -0.17 26.41
CA SER A 264 21.59 -1.06 25.47
C SER A 264 21.64 -0.39 24.11
N PHE A 265 22.73 -0.59 23.37
CA PHE A 265 22.87 -0.10 22.00
C PHE A 265 23.23 -1.29 21.11
N ASP A 266 22.55 -1.37 19.96
CA ASP A 266 22.75 -2.43 18.97
C ASP A 266 22.75 -1.82 17.56
N THR A 267 23.66 -0.87 17.34
CA THR A 267 23.72 -0.11 16.09
C THR A 267 24.11 -1.00 14.92
N GLU A 268 23.30 -0.92 13.87
CA GLU A 268 23.55 -1.53 12.59
C GLU A 268 24.02 -0.47 11.57
N ALA A 269 24.40 -0.91 10.37
CA ALA A 269 24.88 0.01 9.34
C ALA A 269 23.81 1.04 8.93
N ASP A 270 22.54 0.65 8.94
CA ASP A 270 21.39 1.45 8.52
C ASP A 270 20.79 2.33 9.63
N ALA A 271 21.01 2.00 10.91
CA ALA A 271 20.46 2.79 12.02
C ALA A 271 21.19 2.61 13.36
N VAL A 272 21.19 3.66 14.18
CA VAL A 272 21.50 3.58 15.61
C VAL A 272 20.30 3.01 16.35
N HIS A 273 20.47 1.85 16.97
CA HIS A 273 19.47 1.25 17.86
C HIS A 273 19.87 1.48 19.31
N VAL A 274 18.92 1.95 20.12
CA VAL A 274 19.09 2.08 21.58
C VAL A 274 17.80 1.69 22.28
N ASP A 275 17.92 0.87 23.32
CA ASP A 275 16.79 0.34 24.07
C ASP A 275 17.02 0.38 25.59
N GLY A 276 15.94 0.28 26.35
CA GLY A 276 15.94 0.40 27.80
C GLY A 276 14.60 0.02 28.43
N GLU A 277 14.63 -0.24 29.74
CA GLU A 277 13.44 -0.71 30.47
C GLU A 277 12.45 0.39 30.80
N ARG A 278 12.93 1.64 30.96
CA ARG A 278 12.12 2.78 31.39
C ARG A 278 11.88 3.74 30.24
N GLU A 279 10.63 4.19 30.14
CA GLU A 279 10.22 5.23 29.19
C GLU A 279 11.06 6.51 29.36
N ASP A 280 11.28 6.93 30.61
CA ASP A 280 12.01 8.15 30.95
C ASP A 280 13.46 8.14 30.49
N ASP A 281 14.08 6.96 30.46
CA ASP A 281 15.47 6.78 30.01
C ASP A 281 15.57 7.08 28.51
N LEU A 282 14.68 6.50 27.69
CA LEU A 282 14.65 6.76 26.26
C LEU A 282 14.14 8.17 25.93
N ARG A 283 13.28 8.77 26.76
CA ARG A 283 12.94 10.20 26.66
C ARG A 283 14.17 11.08 26.87
N ALA A 284 15.09 10.70 27.77
CA ALA A 284 16.34 11.43 27.96
C ALA A 284 17.28 11.28 26.75
N VAL A 285 17.35 10.10 26.14
CA VAL A 285 18.08 9.88 24.89
C VAL A 285 17.54 10.74 23.74
N ALA A 286 16.22 10.77 23.56
CA ALA A 286 15.57 11.61 22.55
C ALA A 286 15.92 13.11 22.70
N ARG A 287 16.00 13.61 23.95
CA ARG A 287 16.42 14.98 24.24
C ARG A 287 17.89 15.21 23.87
N ALA A 288 18.77 14.24 24.13
CA ALA A 288 20.20 14.33 23.78
C ALA A 288 20.41 14.40 22.26
N ILE A 289 19.69 13.56 21.48
CA ILE A 289 19.70 13.61 20.01
C ILE A 289 19.28 15.00 19.52
N GLY A 290 18.19 15.55 20.06
CA GLY A 290 17.68 16.87 19.70
C GLY A 290 18.66 18.02 19.98
N ARG A 291 19.47 17.92 21.04
CA ARG A 291 20.55 18.89 21.33
C ARG A 291 21.71 18.76 20.36
N LEU A 292 22.18 17.53 20.11
CA LEU A 292 23.28 17.26 19.18
C LEU A 292 22.97 17.73 17.75
N ALA A 293 21.74 17.55 17.30
CA ALA A 293 21.29 18.02 15.98
C ALA A 293 21.35 19.56 15.86
N ARG A 294 21.06 20.30 16.93
CA ARG A 294 21.18 21.77 16.94
C ARG A 294 22.64 22.22 16.91
N ALA A 295 23.49 21.59 17.71
CA ALA A 295 24.92 21.88 17.75
C ALA A 295 25.63 21.55 16.42
N GLY A 296 25.18 20.53 15.69
CA GLY A 296 25.68 20.20 14.35
C GLY A 296 25.29 21.21 13.28
N ALA A 297 24.06 21.76 13.36
CA ALA A 297 23.57 22.78 12.43
C ALA A 297 24.29 24.13 12.59
N ASP A 298 24.67 24.49 13.81
CA ASP A 298 25.41 25.73 14.10
C ASP A 298 26.89 25.66 13.69
N ALA A 299 27.47 24.45 13.63
CA ALA A 299 28.87 24.23 13.19
C ALA A 299 29.04 24.14 11.66
N ALA A 300 27.93 24.02 10.91
CA ALA A 300 27.91 23.91 9.45
C ALA A 300 27.55 25.22 8.73
N ARG A 301 27.36 26.32 9.48
CA ARG A 301 27.21 27.70 8.99
C ARG A 301 28.52 28.46 9.14
#